data_AF-A0A6A6ZC26-F1
#
_entry.id   AF-A0A6A6ZC26-F1
#
_cell.length_a   1.000
_cell.length_b   1.000
_cell.length_c   1.000
_cell.angle_alpha   90.00
_cell.angle_beta   90.00
_cell.angle_gamma   90.00
#
_symmetry.space_group_name_H-M   'P 1'
#
loop_
_entity.id
_entity.type
_entity.pdbx_description
1 polymer ?
#
loop_
_entity_poly.entity_id
_entity_poly.type
_entity_poly.pdbx_seq_one_letter_code
_entity_poly.pdbx_strand_id
1 'polypeptide(L)'
;MGRELQKKKNKSSVPKQRQKGPSKKKILQNPIIAKHWNQKETLSQNYRRLGLTARLNHATGGTEKTIALLGLNDGKSSRADTAANSTANALNIVSKAPETIEVEELQVERDPETGAILRVIGQDDKPYNPLNDPLNEVDDANEGEEWDGFAMVPEVRKGEEVNPVITELEEAARNGARKAPRKQSQREEEWVVRLVEKYGEDYGKMSRDRKLNPMQQTEADIRKRVKKWRASQT
;
A
#
# COMPACT_ATOMS: atom_id res chain seq x y z
N MET A 1 30.63 31.55 33.59
CA MET A 1 29.97 32.51 34.52
C MET A 1 30.77 33.82 34.68
N GLY A 2 31.49 34.28 33.66
CA GLY A 2 32.45 35.40 33.81
C GLY A 2 31.95 36.78 33.37
N ARG A 3 30.87 36.86 32.57
CA ARG A 3 30.47 38.12 31.91
C ARG A 3 29.79 39.08 32.89
N GLU A 4 30.35 40.28 33.03
CA GLU A 4 29.90 41.27 34.02
C GLU A 4 28.44 41.71 33.82
N LEU A 5 27.99 41.85 32.57
CA LEU A 5 26.60 42.14 32.26
C LEU A 5 25.63 41.07 32.78
N GLN A 6 26.04 39.79 32.71
CA GLN A 6 25.24 38.69 33.22
C GLN A 6 25.24 38.67 34.76
N LYS A 7 26.36 39.04 35.40
CA LYS A 7 26.44 39.24 36.85
C LYS A 7 25.55 40.41 37.30
N LYS A 8 25.57 41.55 36.60
CA LYS A 8 24.70 42.72 36.87
C LYS A 8 23.22 42.36 36.70
N LYS A 9 22.86 41.63 35.63
CA LYS A 9 21.50 41.10 35.41
C LYS A 9 21.06 40.07 36.45
N ASN A 10 21.99 39.32 37.04
CA ASN A 10 21.68 38.38 38.12
C ASN A 10 21.54 39.07 39.48
N LYS A 11 22.25 40.20 39.70
CA LYS A 11 22.17 41.01 40.93
C LYS A 11 21.00 42.00 40.94
N SER A 12 20.46 42.36 39.78
CA SER A 12 19.29 43.25 39.70
C SER A 12 18.03 42.56 40.23
N SER A 13 17.21 43.27 40.99
CA SER A 13 15.88 42.84 41.47
C SER A 13 14.80 42.77 40.37
N VAL A 14 15.17 43.08 39.11
CA VAL A 14 14.26 43.06 37.97
C VAL A 14 13.94 41.62 37.55
N PRO A 15 12.65 41.24 37.38
CA PRO A 15 12.29 39.89 36.95
C PRO A 15 12.84 39.61 35.55
N LYS A 16 13.47 38.44 35.39
CA LYS A 16 14.00 38.03 34.09
C LYS A 16 12.85 37.66 33.15
N GLN A 17 12.77 38.32 31.99
CA GLN A 17 11.88 37.89 30.92
C GLN A 17 12.30 36.50 30.44
N ARG A 18 11.46 35.50 30.71
CA ARG A 18 11.64 34.12 30.24
C ARG A 18 10.72 33.91 29.05
N GLN A 19 11.25 33.35 27.97
CA GLN A 19 10.41 32.90 26.86
C GLN A 19 9.70 31.61 27.25
N LYS A 20 8.43 31.48 26.87
CA LYS A 20 7.71 30.20 26.99
C LYS A 20 8.34 29.19 26.04
N GLY A 21 8.39 27.92 26.46
CA GLY A 21 8.82 26.84 25.58
C GLY A 21 7.92 26.71 24.34
N PRO A 22 8.39 26.05 23.28
CA PRO A 22 7.58 25.81 22.09
C PRO A 22 6.32 25.02 22.43
N SER A 23 5.22 25.31 21.74
CA SER A 23 3.97 24.58 21.95
C SER A 23 4.07 23.13 21.44
N LYS A 24 3.48 22.19 22.17
CA LYS A 24 3.41 20.77 21.75
C LYS A 24 2.29 20.48 20.74
N LYS A 25 1.53 21.50 20.33
CA LYS A 25 0.39 21.36 19.42
C LYS A 25 0.89 21.00 18.02
N LYS A 26 0.26 20.00 17.39
CA LYS A 26 0.55 19.60 16.02
C LYS A 26 -0.31 20.43 15.07
N ILE A 27 0.32 21.02 14.05
CA ILE A 27 -0.38 21.72 12.98
C ILE A 27 -0.72 20.67 11.92
N LEU A 28 -2.02 20.39 11.76
CA LEU A 28 -2.53 19.40 10.81
C LEU A 28 -2.99 20.13 9.54
N GLN A 29 -2.47 19.74 8.39
CA GLN A 29 -2.78 20.40 7.11
C GLN A 29 -4.12 19.94 6.53
N ASN A 30 -4.49 18.66 6.74
CA ASN A 30 -5.72 18.10 6.20
C ASN A 30 -6.89 18.31 7.18
N PRO A 31 -8.01 18.93 6.74
CA PRO A 31 -9.16 19.20 7.60
C PRO A 31 -9.85 17.92 8.10
N ILE A 32 -9.88 16.84 7.31
CA ILE A 32 -10.47 15.55 7.69
C ILE A 32 -9.70 14.96 8.88
N ILE A 33 -8.37 14.88 8.77
CA ILE A 33 -7.50 14.39 9.85
C ILE A 33 -7.60 15.29 11.08
N ALA A 34 -7.68 16.62 10.89
CA ALA A 34 -7.80 17.56 11.99
C ALA A 34 -9.07 17.36 12.83
N LYS A 35 -10.22 17.05 12.21
CA LYS A 35 -11.47 16.75 12.91
C LYS A 35 -11.34 15.52 13.81
N HIS A 36 -10.67 14.49 13.32
CA HIS A 36 -10.50 13.23 14.03
C HIS A 36 -9.20 13.17 14.84
N TRP A 37 -8.54 14.28 15.18
CA TRP A 37 -7.28 14.25 15.92
C TRP A 37 -7.47 14.37 17.45
N ASN A 38 -6.97 13.40 18.22
CA ASN A 38 -6.99 13.46 19.68
C ASN A 38 -5.64 13.98 20.22
N GLN A 39 -5.65 15.11 20.93
CA GLN A 39 -4.43 15.70 21.51
C GLN A 39 -3.85 14.90 22.68
N LYS A 40 -4.63 14.02 23.30
CA LYS A 40 -4.19 13.18 24.43
C LYS A 40 -3.43 11.94 23.97
N GLU A 41 -3.66 11.50 22.74
CA GLU A 41 -3.00 10.33 22.15
C GLU A 41 -1.66 10.71 21.51
N THR A 42 -0.75 9.74 21.45
CA THR A 42 0.50 9.90 20.71
C THR A 42 0.25 9.95 19.21
N LEU A 43 1.23 10.39 18.42
CA LEU A 43 1.12 10.39 16.96
C LEU A 43 0.84 8.97 16.44
N SER A 44 1.60 7.97 16.91
CA SER A 44 1.43 6.58 16.46
C SER A 44 0.07 6.00 16.83
N GLN A 45 -0.47 6.34 18.01
CA GLN A 45 -1.80 5.92 18.45
C GLN A 45 -2.92 6.55 17.60
N ASN A 46 -2.85 7.86 17.35
CA ASN A 46 -3.83 8.54 16.50
C ASN A 46 -3.86 7.96 15.10
N TYR A 47 -2.69 7.83 14.44
CA TYR A 47 -2.62 7.29 13.09
C TYR A 47 -3.14 5.85 13.04
N ARG A 48 -2.79 5.00 14.02
CA ARG A 48 -3.36 3.66 14.16
C ARG A 48 -4.89 3.68 14.28
N ARG A 49 -5.46 4.58 15.08
CA ARG A 49 -6.92 4.73 15.23
C ARG A 49 -7.60 5.22 13.94
N LEU A 50 -6.92 6.05 13.16
CA LEU A 50 -7.38 6.50 11.84
C LEU A 50 -7.18 5.42 10.76
N GLY A 51 -6.51 4.31 11.07
CA GLY A 51 -6.14 3.26 10.12
C GLY A 51 -5.05 3.68 9.13
N LEU A 52 -4.26 4.70 9.49
CA LEU A 52 -3.11 5.18 8.72
C LEU A 52 -1.80 4.69 9.35
N THR A 53 -0.76 4.55 8.54
CA THR A 53 0.58 4.23 9.05
C THR A 53 1.30 5.49 9.52
N ALA A 54 1.86 5.45 10.74
CA ALA A 54 2.64 6.57 11.28
C ALA A 54 4.08 6.62 10.74
N ARG A 55 4.62 5.45 10.38
CA ARG A 55 5.95 5.25 9.81
C ARG A 55 5.85 4.14 8.76
N LEU A 56 6.59 4.31 7.67
CA LEU A 56 6.62 3.34 6.56
C LEU A 56 7.47 2.11 6.89
N ASN A 57 8.65 2.35 7.49
CA ASN A 57 9.59 1.28 7.85
C ASN A 57 9.30 0.71 9.23
N HIS A 58 9.93 -0.43 9.53
CA HIS A 58 9.88 -1.04 10.86
C HIS A 58 10.31 -0.03 11.93
N ALA A 59 9.54 0.04 13.03
CA ALA A 59 9.92 0.86 14.16
C ALA A 59 11.06 0.15 14.92
N THR A 60 12.15 0.86 15.18
CA THR A 60 13.21 0.36 16.07
C THR A 60 12.69 0.34 17.52
N GLY A 61 12.86 -0.78 18.21
CA GLY A 61 12.43 -0.97 19.60
C GLY A 61 11.02 -1.53 19.76
N GLY A 62 10.53 -1.58 21.01
CA GLY A 62 9.20 -2.09 21.32
C GLY A 62 8.09 -1.13 20.89
N THR A 63 7.05 -1.66 20.26
CA THR A 63 5.81 -0.93 19.99
C THR A 63 4.76 -1.29 21.03
N GLU A 64 3.86 -0.34 21.34
CA GLU A 64 2.71 -0.61 22.19
C GLU A 64 1.80 -1.64 21.50
N LYS A 65 1.68 -2.82 22.12
CA LYS A 65 0.80 -3.89 21.67
C LYS A 65 -0.57 -3.70 22.32
N THR A 66 -1.59 -3.43 21.52
CA THR A 66 -2.98 -3.33 22.00
C THR A 66 -3.54 -4.74 22.24
N ILE A 67 -4.61 -4.85 23.03
CA ILE A 67 -5.30 -6.12 23.30
C ILE A 67 -5.69 -6.81 21.99
N ALA A 68 -6.24 -6.04 21.04
CA ALA A 68 -6.56 -6.51 19.70
C ALA A 68 -5.34 -7.00 18.91
N LEU A 69 -4.21 -6.26 18.93
CA LEU A 69 -2.98 -6.69 18.28
C LEU A 69 -2.38 -7.95 18.93
N LEU A 70 -2.58 -8.11 20.24
CA LEU A 70 -2.14 -9.29 20.97
C LEU A 70 -3.05 -10.50 20.75
N GLY A 71 -4.21 -10.32 20.10
CA GLY A 71 -5.23 -11.37 19.95
C GLY A 71 -5.84 -11.81 21.28
N LEU A 72 -5.60 -11.06 22.36
CA LEU A 72 -6.20 -11.39 23.65
C LEU A 72 -7.72 -11.16 23.51
N ASN A 73 -8.51 -12.23 23.71
CA ASN A 73 -9.97 -12.27 23.58
C ASN A 73 -10.57 -12.30 22.17
N ASP A 74 -9.77 -12.49 21.10
CA ASP A 74 -10.30 -12.62 19.75
C ASP A 74 -10.20 -14.07 19.26
N GLY A 75 -11.34 -14.76 19.17
CA GLY A 75 -11.44 -16.16 18.72
C GLY A 75 -11.05 -16.39 17.26
N LYS A 76 -10.81 -15.32 16.50
CA LYS A 76 -10.32 -15.36 15.11
C LYS A 76 -8.85 -14.97 14.96
N SER A 77 -8.17 -14.63 16.05
CA SER A 77 -6.78 -14.17 15.99
C SER A 77 -5.82 -15.34 15.80
N SER A 78 -4.95 -15.23 14.78
CA SER A 78 -3.91 -16.20 14.44
C SER A 78 -2.69 -16.07 15.36
N ARG A 79 -2.88 -15.94 16.67
CA ARG A 79 -1.75 -16.00 17.61
C ARG A 79 -1.24 -17.45 17.63
N ALA A 80 0.05 -17.60 17.39
CA ALA A 80 0.77 -18.87 17.25
C ALA A 80 0.58 -19.86 18.42
N ASP A 81 0.12 -19.41 19.59
CA ASP A 81 0.07 -20.23 20.80
C ASP A 81 -1.21 -21.08 20.94
N THR A 82 -2.18 -21.02 20.01
CA THR A 82 -3.46 -21.79 20.17
C THR A 82 -4.10 -22.36 18.90
N ALA A 83 -3.67 -22.01 17.69
CA ALA A 83 -4.21 -22.63 16.48
C ALA A 83 -3.41 -23.89 16.12
N ALA A 84 -4.02 -25.07 16.33
CA ALA A 84 -3.47 -26.37 15.93
C ALA A 84 -3.07 -26.42 14.44
N ASN A 85 -3.67 -25.56 13.60
CA ASN A 85 -3.44 -25.50 12.15
C ASN A 85 -2.65 -24.26 11.69
N SER A 86 -1.85 -23.63 12.56
CA SER A 86 -1.01 -22.50 12.13
C SER A 86 0.24 -22.98 11.38
N THR A 87 0.67 -22.22 10.37
CA THR A 87 1.95 -22.45 9.66
C THR A 87 3.15 -22.50 10.60
N ALA A 88 3.10 -21.79 11.74
CA ALA A 88 4.14 -21.86 12.76
C ALA A 88 4.21 -23.22 13.48
N ASN A 89 3.08 -23.93 13.65
CA ASN A 89 3.05 -25.30 14.17
C ASN A 89 3.46 -26.33 13.10
N ALA A 90 3.04 -26.14 11.85
CA ALA A 90 3.45 -27.03 10.74
C ALA A 90 4.97 -27.03 10.51
N LEU A 91 5.62 -25.88 10.73
CA LEU A 91 7.08 -25.73 10.61
C LEU A 91 7.84 -26.03 11.91
N ASN A 92 7.17 -26.47 12.97
CA ASN A 92 7.80 -26.79 14.24
C ASN A 92 8.47 -28.17 14.17
N ILE A 93 9.79 -28.19 14.11
CA ILE A 93 10.57 -29.43 14.09
C ILE A 93 10.55 -30.04 15.50
N VAL A 94 9.74 -31.08 15.70
CA VAL A 94 9.69 -31.84 16.95
C VAL A 94 10.93 -32.73 17.01
N SER A 95 11.88 -32.40 17.91
CA SER A 95 13.15 -33.12 18.07
C SER A 95 13.03 -34.50 18.72
N LYS A 96 11.83 -34.87 19.17
CA LYS A 96 11.53 -36.15 19.82
C LYS A 96 10.58 -36.95 18.95
N ALA A 97 10.99 -38.17 18.58
CA ALA A 97 10.13 -39.10 17.85
C ALA A 97 8.85 -39.39 18.67
N PRO A 98 7.68 -39.52 18.02
CA PRO A 98 6.43 -39.83 18.70
C PRO A 98 6.56 -41.19 19.41
N GLU A 99 6.26 -41.23 20.72
CA GLU A 99 6.34 -42.45 21.53
C GLU A 99 5.13 -43.38 21.28
N THR A 100 4.07 -42.88 20.64
CA THR A 100 2.87 -43.62 20.28
C THR A 100 2.82 -43.83 18.78
N ILE A 101 3.00 -45.08 18.36
CA ILE A 101 2.80 -45.50 16.96
C ILE A 101 1.31 -45.78 16.80
N GLU A 102 0.64 -45.01 15.94
CA GLU A 102 -0.73 -45.31 15.54
C GLU A 102 -0.69 -46.56 14.64
N VAL A 103 -1.29 -47.66 15.11
CA VAL A 103 -1.34 -48.91 14.35
C VAL A 103 -2.58 -48.88 13.47
N GLU A 104 -2.40 -48.93 12.15
CA GLU A 104 -3.49 -48.89 11.18
C GLU A 104 -3.83 -50.32 10.71
N GLU A 105 -5.13 -50.65 10.71
CA GLU A 105 -5.62 -51.96 10.26
C GLU A 105 -5.89 -51.91 8.75
N LEU A 106 -5.13 -52.69 7.96
CA LEU A 106 -5.28 -52.77 6.50
C LEU A 106 -5.85 -54.13 6.08
N GLN A 107 -6.72 -54.11 5.07
CA GLN A 107 -7.28 -55.33 4.50
C GLN A 107 -6.31 -55.95 3.48
N VAL A 108 -6.05 -57.25 3.61
CA VAL A 108 -5.09 -57.98 2.78
C VAL A 108 -5.77 -59.19 2.13
N GLU A 109 -5.73 -59.25 0.80
CA GLU A 109 -6.19 -60.40 0.03
C GLU A 109 -5.05 -61.41 -0.12
N ARG A 110 -5.30 -62.66 0.30
CA ARG A 110 -4.32 -63.76 0.30
C ARG A 110 -4.77 -64.88 -0.62
N ASP A 111 -3.80 -65.49 -1.28
CA ASP A 111 -4.00 -66.66 -2.14
C ASP A 111 -4.42 -67.88 -1.30
N PRO A 112 -5.55 -68.56 -1.60
CA PRO A 112 -6.11 -69.61 -0.74
C PRO A 112 -5.23 -70.86 -0.60
N GLU A 113 -4.36 -71.17 -1.56
CA GLU A 113 -3.56 -72.41 -1.52
C GLU A 113 -2.17 -72.22 -0.91
N THR A 114 -1.56 -71.05 -1.12
CA THR A 114 -0.18 -70.78 -0.71
C THR A 114 -0.06 -69.82 0.47
N GLY A 115 -1.14 -69.10 0.80
CA GLY A 115 -1.17 -68.10 1.86
C GLY A 115 -0.32 -66.85 1.56
N ALA A 116 0.24 -66.73 0.35
CA ALA A 116 1.01 -65.57 -0.06
C ALA A 116 0.10 -64.34 -0.21
N ILE A 117 0.64 -63.17 0.17
CA ILE A 117 -0.07 -61.89 0.07
C ILE A 117 -0.03 -61.43 -1.40
N LEU A 118 -1.21 -61.37 -2.04
CA LEU A 118 -1.31 -60.92 -3.44
C LEU A 118 -1.52 -59.41 -3.53
N ARG A 119 -2.36 -58.85 -2.64
CA ARG A 119 -2.70 -57.43 -2.68
C ARG A 119 -3.09 -56.90 -1.31
N VAL A 120 -2.57 -55.72 -0.98
CA VAL A 120 -3.03 -54.91 0.14
C VAL A 120 -4.01 -53.87 -0.40
N ILE A 121 -5.21 -53.80 0.17
CA ILE A 121 -6.30 -52.91 -0.25
C ILE A 121 -6.37 -51.76 0.75
N GLY A 122 -6.26 -50.51 0.26
CA GLY A 122 -6.40 -49.29 1.07
C GLY A 122 -5.11 -48.55 1.40
N GLN A 123 -4.01 -48.79 0.68
CA GLN A 123 -2.81 -47.97 0.83
C GLN A 123 -2.96 -46.67 0.05
N ASP A 124 -3.00 -45.54 0.73
CA ASP A 124 -2.86 -44.23 0.10
C ASP A 124 -1.39 -44.03 -0.30
N ASP A 125 -1.12 -43.77 -1.58
CA ASP A 125 0.22 -43.51 -2.11
C ASP A 125 0.72 -42.14 -1.63
N LYS A 126 1.13 -42.05 -0.36
CA LYS A 126 1.80 -40.85 0.16
C LYS A 126 3.20 -40.74 -0.44
N PRO A 127 3.64 -39.53 -0.82
CA PRO A 127 4.99 -39.31 -1.34
C PRO A 127 6.04 -39.78 -0.32
N TYR A 128 7.13 -40.36 -0.82
CA TYR A 128 8.18 -40.95 -0.01
C TYR A 128 8.89 -39.89 0.84
N ASN A 129 8.53 -39.79 2.13
CA ASN A 129 9.10 -38.83 3.09
C ASN A 129 9.82 -39.55 4.25
N PRO A 130 11.01 -40.14 4.02
CA PRO A 130 11.72 -40.99 5.00
C PRO A 130 12.27 -40.20 6.19
N LEU A 131 12.39 -38.87 6.07
CA LEU A 131 12.87 -37.99 7.15
C LEU A 131 11.72 -37.25 7.86
N ASN A 132 10.47 -37.52 7.47
CA ASN A 132 9.29 -36.80 7.95
C ASN A 132 9.48 -35.28 7.89
N ASP A 133 10.07 -34.79 6.78
CA ASP A 133 10.33 -33.38 6.57
C ASP A 133 8.99 -32.65 6.35
N PRO A 134 8.63 -31.66 7.18
CA PRO A 134 7.39 -30.92 7.06
C PRO A 134 7.27 -30.11 5.75
N LEU A 135 8.37 -29.86 5.04
CA LEU A 135 8.35 -29.11 3.77
C LEU A 135 7.96 -29.95 2.55
N ASN A 136 8.01 -31.28 2.63
CA ASN A 136 7.76 -32.17 1.50
C ASN A 136 6.31 -32.09 0.96
N GLU A 137 5.34 -31.70 1.79
CA GLU A 137 3.94 -31.52 1.37
C GLU A 137 3.67 -30.14 0.76
N VAL A 138 4.57 -29.17 0.97
CA VAL A 138 4.38 -27.76 0.61
C VAL A 138 5.02 -27.44 -0.75
N ASP A 139 6.05 -28.18 -1.13
CA ASP A 139 6.76 -27.99 -2.41
C ASP A 139 5.86 -28.34 -3.61
N ASP A 140 5.11 -29.44 -3.54
CA ASP A 140 4.18 -29.87 -4.59
C ASP A 140 2.94 -28.96 -4.74
N ALA A 141 2.61 -28.17 -3.71
CA ALA A 141 1.47 -27.24 -3.76
C ALA A 141 1.81 -25.90 -4.42
N ASN A 142 3.09 -25.60 -4.68
CA ASN A 142 3.56 -24.25 -4.98
C ASN A 142 4.38 -24.11 -6.28
N GLU A 143 4.46 -25.14 -7.12
CA GLU A 143 5.15 -25.06 -8.43
C GLU A 143 4.45 -24.17 -9.49
N GLY A 144 3.29 -23.55 -9.15
CA GLY A 144 2.49 -22.73 -10.07
C GLY A 144 2.29 -21.27 -9.68
N GLU A 145 2.78 -20.80 -8.53
CA GLU A 145 2.53 -19.41 -8.10
C GLU A 145 3.53 -18.45 -8.75
N GLU A 146 3.13 -17.93 -9.91
CA GLU A 146 3.70 -16.77 -10.57
C GLU A 146 3.96 -15.65 -9.55
N TRP A 147 5.23 -15.23 -9.44
CA TRP A 147 5.71 -14.22 -8.50
C TRP A 147 4.96 -12.89 -8.68
N ASP A 148 3.89 -12.71 -7.91
CA ASP A 148 3.12 -11.47 -7.89
C ASP A 148 3.89 -10.44 -7.04
N GLY A 149 4.48 -9.45 -7.70
CA GLY A 149 5.48 -8.52 -7.15
C GLY A 149 5.03 -7.60 -6.00
N PHE A 150 3.88 -7.87 -5.39
CA PHE A 150 3.35 -7.21 -4.19
C PHE A 150 2.67 -8.21 -3.24
N ALA A 151 3.32 -9.32 -2.92
CA ALA A 151 2.85 -10.39 -2.01
C ALA A 151 2.58 -9.97 -0.53
N MET A 152 2.38 -8.69 -0.20
CA MET A 152 2.25 -8.24 1.18
C MET A 152 1.12 -7.24 1.44
N VAL A 153 0.22 -7.04 0.47
CA VAL A 153 -1.07 -6.39 0.74
C VAL A 153 -2.09 -7.50 0.97
N PRO A 154 -2.41 -7.87 2.23
CA PRO A 154 -3.45 -8.85 2.48
C PRO A 154 -4.75 -8.40 1.81
N GLU A 155 -5.37 -9.29 1.05
CA GLU A 155 -6.70 -9.03 0.48
C GLU A 155 -7.66 -8.66 1.61
N VAL A 156 -8.43 -7.58 1.41
CA VAL A 156 -9.41 -7.10 2.38
C VAL A 156 -10.40 -8.24 2.63
N ARG A 157 -10.34 -8.84 3.82
CA ARG A 157 -11.23 -9.94 4.21
C ARG A 157 -12.65 -9.40 4.18
N LYS A 158 -13.55 -10.07 3.43
CA LYS A 158 -14.98 -9.71 3.40
C LYS A 158 -15.55 -9.73 4.82
N GLY A 159 -15.81 -8.55 5.39
CA GLY A 159 -16.34 -8.38 6.74
C GLY A 159 -15.49 -7.51 7.68
N GLU A 160 -14.35 -6.99 7.26
CA GLU A 160 -13.63 -5.98 8.06
C GLU A 160 -14.33 -4.62 8.00
N GLU A 161 -14.59 -4.03 9.16
CA GLU A 161 -15.17 -2.69 9.28
C GLU A 161 -14.18 -1.64 8.72
N VAL A 162 -14.47 -1.12 7.53
CA VAL A 162 -13.66 -0.05 6.94
C VAL A 162 -13.83 1.22 7.76
N ASN A 163 -12.71 1.84 8.15
CA ASN A 163 -12.74 3.07 8.92
C ASN A 163 -13.37 4.21 8.08
N PRO A 164 -14.39 4.93 8.57
CA PRO A 164 -15.04 6.01 7.82
C PRO A 164 -14.09 7.14 7.45
N VAL A 165 -13.02 7.36 8.21
CA VAL A 165 -12.02 8.38 7.88
C VAL A 165 -11.25 8.00 6.61
N ILE A 166 -10.97 6.70 6.41
CA ILE A 166 -10.26 6.23 5.22
C ILE A 166 -11.15 6.41 3.99
N THR A 167 -12.43 6.07 4.08
CA THR A 167 -13.37 6.26 2.96
C THR A 167 -13.49 7.72 2.58
N GLU A 168 -13.60 8.64 3.55
CA GLU A 168 -13.61 10.08 3.28
C GLU A 168 -12.31 10.57 2.62
N LEU A 169 -11.15 10.07 3.07
CA LEU A 169 -9.85 10.42 2.49
C LEU A 169 -9.70 9.89 1.06
N GLU A 170 -10.16 8.67 0.79
CA GLU A 170 -10.17 8.09 -0.55
C GLU A 170 -11.09 8.86 -1.49
N GLU A 171 -12.29 9.23 -1.05
CA GLU A 171 -13.20 10.07 -1.81
C GLU A 171 -12.60 11.44 -2.11
N ALA A 172 -11.96 12.07 -1.12
CA ALA A 172 -11.26 13.33 -1.31
C ALA A 172 -10.09 13.19 -2.32
N ALA A 173 -9.38 12.07 -2.30
CA ALA A 173 -8.32 11.78 -3.26
C ALA A 173 -8.87 11.53 -4.67
N ARG A 174 -9.97 10.79 -4.81
CA ARG A 174 -10.67 10.55 -6.08
C ARG A 174 -11.18 11.86 -6.71
N ASN A 175 -11.63 12.79 -5.87
CA ASN A 175 -12.10 14.11 -6.28
C ASN A 175 -11.00 15.07 -6.78
N GLY A 176 -9.74 14.62 -6.88
CA GLY A 176 -8.55 15.41 -7.16
C GLY A 176 -8.72 16.62 -8.10
N ALA A 177 -7.97 17.69 -7.82
CA ALA A 177 -8.12 18.97 -8.50
C ALA A 177 -8.07 18.83 -10.03
N ARG A 178 -9.19 19.12 -10.69
CA ARG A 178 -9.27 19.12 -12.15
C ARG A 178 -8.38 20.22 -12.70
N LYS A 179 -7.28 19.85 -13.34
CA LYS A 179 -6.42 20.81 -14.03
C LYS A 179 -7.20 21.39 -15.21
N ALA A 180 -7.31 22.72 -15.25
CA ALA A 180 -7.94 23.37 -16.39
C ALA A 180 -7.24 22.95 -17.70
N PRO A 181 -7.97 22.64 -18.77
CA PRO A 181 -7.36 22.26 -20.04
C PRO A 181 -6.51 23.44 -20.55
N ARG A 182 -5.37 23.12 -21.18
CA ARG A 182 -4.52 24.14 -21.80
C ARG A 182 -5.26 24.77 -22.98
N LYS A 183 -5.54 26.06 -22.91
CA LYS A 183 -6.15 26.85 -24.00
C LYS A 183 -5.07 27.50 -24.87
N GLN A 184 -5.44 27.88 -26.09
CA GLN A 184 -4.60 28.73 -26.93
C GLN A 184 -4.68 30.17 -26.43
N SER A 185 -3.66 30.97 -26.78
CA SER A 185 -3.73 32.41 -26.54
C SER A 185 -4.62 33.08 -27.60
N GLN A 186 -5.27 34.19 -27.25
CA GLN A 186 -6.18 34.90 -28.15
C GLN A 186 -5.51 35.28 -29.49
N ARG A 187 -4.25 35.73 -29.45
CA ARG A 187 -3.49 36.09 -30.65
C ARG A 187 -3.17 34.88 -31.55
N GLU A 188 -2.98 33.70 -30.96
CA GLU A 188 -2.80 32.47 -31.72
C GLU A 188 -4.11 32.03 -32.39
N GLU A 189 -5.25 32.22 -31.71
CA GLU A 189 -6.56 31.92 -32.29
C GLU A 189 -6.84 32.85 -33.48
N GLU A 190 -6.62 34.16 -33.35
CA GLU A 190 -6.75 35.11 -34.47
C GLU A 190 -5.82 34.76 -35.64
N TRP A 191 -4.61 34.31 -35.34
CA TRP A 191 -3.65 33.89 -36.36
C TRP A 191 -4.09 32.63 -37.10
N VAL A 192 -4.59 31.63 -36.37
CA VAL A 192 -5.16 30.40 -36.93
C VAL A 192 -6.39 30.72 -37.76
N VAL A 193 -7.29 31.59 -37.29
CA VAL A 193 -8.47 32.04 -38.03
C VAL A 193 -8.07 32.63 -39.38
N ARG A 194 -7.12 33.56 -39.42
CA ARG A 194 -6.64 34.16 -40.68
C ARG A 194 -6.03 33.14 -41.64
N LEU A 195 -5.34 32.12 -41.13
CA LEU A 195 -4.79 31.05 -41.95
C LEU A 195 -5.88 30.16 -42.54
N VAL A 196 -6.87 29.78 -41.73
CA VAL A 196 -8.00 28.93 -42.14
C VAL A 196 -8.90 29.68 -43.12
N GLU A 197 -9.19 30.97 -42.90
CA GLU A 197 -9.97 31.79 -43.83
C GLU A 197 -9.32 31.89 -45.22
N LYS A 198 -7.99 31.99 -45.28
CA LYS A 198 -7.26 32.16 -46.55
C LYS A 198 -7.00 30.85 -47.29
N TYR A 199 -6.66 29.77 -46.57
CA TYR A 199 -6.18 28.52 -47.18
C TYR A 199 -7.09 27.30 -46.91
N GLY A 200 -8.12 27.43 -46.08
CA GLY A 200 -9.01 26.33 -45.72
C GLY A 200 -8.30 25.25 -44.91
N GLU A 201 -8.12 24.06 -45.49
CA GLU A 201 -7.44 22.91 -44.87
C GLU A 201 -6.08 22.58 -45.50
N ASP A 202 -5.59 23.41 -46.42
CA ASP A 202 -4.31 23.20 -47.08
C ASP A 202 -3.13 23.69 -46.23
N TYR A 203 -2.72 22.86 -45.27
CA TYR A 203 -1.63 23.17 -44.32
C TYR A 203 -0.27 23.38 -45.00
N GLY A 204 -0.04 22.74 -46.16
CA GLY A 204 1.20 22.90 -46.93
C GLY A 204 1.35 24.31 -47.46
N LYS A 205 0.25 24.91 -47.95
CA LYS A 205 0.23 26.33 -48.35
C LYS A 205 0.32 27.28 -47.15
N MET A 206 -0.33 26.96 -46.03
CA MET A 206 -0.25 27.76 -44.80
C MET A 206 1.19 27.89 -44.30
N SER A 207 1.94 26.79 -44.28
CA SER A 207 3.33 26.78 -43.82
C SER A 207 4.24 27.62 -44.73
N ARG A 208 3.98 27.63 -46.04
CA ARG A 208 4.76 28.39 -47.04
C ARG A 208 4.38 29.88 -47.13
N ASP A 209 3.33 30.34 -46.46
CA ASP A 209 2.91 31.75 -46.49
C ASP A 209 3.86 32.65 -45.69
N ARG A 210 4.71 33.41 -46.39
CA ARG A 210 5.69 34.32 -45.76
C ARG A 210 5.06 35.51 -45.01
N LYS A 211 3.82 35.89 -45.34
CA LYS A 211 3.12 37.03 -44.73
C LYS A 211 2.33 36.60 -43.50
N LEU A 212 1.52 35.55 -43.64
CA LEU A 212 0.70 35.05 -42.53
C LEU A 212 1.47 34.14 -41.60
N ASN A 213 2.54 33.46 -42.03
CA ASN A 213 3.41 32.66 -41.16
C ASN A 213 4.84 33.27 -41.06
N PRO A 214 5.01 34.46 -40.44
CA PRO A 214 6.34 35.08 -40.31
C PRO A 214 7.33 34.22 -39.53
N MET A 215 6.83 33.45 -38.56
CA MET A 215 7.65 32.61 -37.68
C MET A 215 7.99 31.25 -38.29
N GLN A 216 7.65 31.02 -39.56
CA GLN A 216 7.98 29.80 -40.29
C GLN A 216 7.54 28.52 -39.56
N GLN A 217 6.35 28.54 -38.96
CA GLN A 217 5.77 27.38 -38.31
C GLN A 217 5.61 26.22 -39.30
N THR A 218 5.94 25.03 -38.84
CA THR A 218 5.86 23.81 -39.64
C THR A 218 4.41 23.42 -39.89
N GLU A 219 4.17 22.67 -40.96
CA GLU A 219 2.84 22.15 -41.30
C GLU A 219 2.20 21.37 -40.14
N ALA A 220 2.99 20.53 -39.46
CA ALA A 220 2.52 19.73 -38.34
C ALA A 220 2.11 20.59 -37.13
N ASP A 221 2.81 21.69 -36.86
CA ASP A 221 2.47 22.57 -35.76
C ASP A 221 1.19 23.37 -36.04
N ILE A 222 1.05 23.89 -37.27
CA ILE A 222 -0.18 24.56 -37.72
C ILE A 222 -1.36 23.59 -37.60
N ARG A 223 -1.21 22.34 -38.04
CA ARG A 223 -2.25 21.31 -37.92
C ARG A 223 -2.65 21.04 -36.46
N LYS A 224 -1.69 20.94 -35.55
CA LYS A 224 -1.96 20.77 -34.10
C LYS A 224 -2.73 21.97 -33.53
N ARG A 225 -2.38 23.19 -33.95
CA ARG A 225 -3.03 24.41 -33.48
C ARG A 225 -4.44 24.55 -34.04
N VAL A 226 -4.65 24.29 -35.33
CA VAL A 226 -5.98 24.26 -35.95
C VAL A 226 -6.87 23.22 -35.27
N LYS A 227 -6.34 22.01 -34.97
CA LYS A 227 -7.09 20.98 -34.24
C LYS A 227 -7.52 21.45 -32.84
N LYS A 228 -6.64 22.10 -32.10
CA LYS A 228 -6.95 22.67 -30.77
C LYS A 228 -7.97 23.81 -30.86
N TRP A 229 -7.85 24.68 -31.85
CA TRP A 229 -8.79 25.77 -32.10
C TRP A 229 -10.18 25.24 -32.46
N ARG A 230 -10.29 24.25 -33.35
CA ARG A 230 -11.59 23.61 -33.65
C ARG A 230 -12.21 22.96 -32.40
N ALA A 231 -11.39 22.32 -31.58
CA ALA A 231 -11.83 21.71 -30.33
C ALA A 231 -12.20 22.74 -29.24
N SER A 232 -11.77 24.01 -29.33
CA SER A 232 -12.20 25.07 -28.43
C SER A 232 -13.46 25.80 -28.90
N GLN A 233 -13.83 25.67 -30.18
CA GLN A 233 -15.06 26.19 -30.76
C GLN A 233 -16.27 25.25 -30.57
N THR A 234 -16.02 23.98 -30.21
CA THR A 234 -17.05 22.98 -29.88
C THR A 234 -17.29 22.96 -28.38
#